data_AF-A0A0F5JYM6-F1
#
_entry.id   AF-A0A0F5JYM6-F1
#
_cell.length_a   1.000
_cell.length_b   1.000
_cell.length_c   1.000
_cell.angle_alpha   90.00
_cell.angle_beta   90.00
_cell.angle_gamma   90.00
#
_symmetry.space_group_name_H-M   'P 1'
#
loop_
_entity.id
_entity.type
_entity.pdbx_description
1 polymer ?
#
loop_
_entity_poly.entity_id
_entity_poly.type
_entity_poly.pdbx_seq_one_letter_code
_entity_poly.pdbx_strand_id
1 'polypeptide(L)'
;MDNQKNFLNEDWSHFSKAAIEAAECGNLSNAEPLLRQLHKMALVSSGVGELLAMYQANAVREDAYGERDSGDPMEPPVSRFTMLALMNVAEYACRSMTSDVESLAKWVDRHGVKVQK
;
A
#
# COMPACT_ATOMS: atom_id res chain seq x y z
N MET A 1 -26.97 7.44 21.26
CA MET A 1 -26.10 6.26 21.04
C MET A 1 -25.34 6.54 19.76
N ASP A 2 -24.05 6.82 19.90
CA ASP A 2 -23.18 7.20 18.80
C ASP A 2 -23.17 6.12 17.73
N ASN A 3 -23.51 6.55 16.52
CA ASN A 3 -23.44 5.75 15.32
C ASN A 3 -21.94 5.56 15.01
N GLN A 4 -21.34 4.46 15.51
CA GLN A 4 -20.01 4.03 15.09
C GLN A 4 -20.03 3.92 13.57
N LYS A 5 -19.55 4.97 12.88
CA LYS A 5 -19.25 4.91 11.46
C LYS A 5 -18.28 3.74 11.31
N ASN A 6 -18.72 2.70 10.62
CA ASN A 6 -17.87 1.61 10.24
C ASN A 6 -16.77 2.20 9.34
N PHE A 7 -15.59 2.46 9.90
CA PHE A 7 -14.44 3.02 9.17
C PHE A 7 -13.94 2.06 8.09
N LEU A 8 -14.46 0.83 8.08
CA LEU A 8 -14.20 -0.25 7.14
C LEU A 8 -15.32 -0.38 6.08
N ASN A 9 -16.19 0.63 5.91
CA ASN A 9 -17.15 0.59 4.79
C ASN A 9 -16.39 0.85 3.48
N GLU A 10 -16.00 -0.27 2.86
CA GLU A 10 -14.97 -0.47 1.83
C GLU A 10 -15.51 -0.49 0.38
N ASP A 11 -16.68 0.08 0.11
CA ASP A 11 -17.24 -0.01 -1.24
C ASP A 11 -16.61 1.03 -2.17
N TRP A 12 -15.57 0.61 -2.92
CA TRP A 12 -15.00 1.24 -4.12
C TRP A 12 -14.94 2.78 -4.07
N SER A 13 -14.67 3.36 -2.90
CA SER A 13 -15.02 4.76 -2.57
C SER A 13 -14.33 5.80 -3.44
N HIS A 14 -13.25 5.40 -4.11
CA HIS A 14 -12.50 6.23 -5.03
C HIS A 14 -13.12 6.29 -6.44
N PHE A 15 -13.90 5.29 -6.86
CA PHE A 15 -14.48 5.19 -8.19
C PHE A 15 -15.93 5.71 -8.20
N SER A 16 -16.35 6.34 -9.30
CA SER A 16 -17.74 6.75 -9.44
C SER A 16 -18.68 5.54 -9.55
N LYS A 17 -19.96 5.73 -9.20
CA LYS A 17 -20.99 4.69 -9.39
C LYS A 17 -21.05 4.19 -10.83
N ALA A 18 -20.91 5.08 -11.80
CA ALA A 18 -20.92 4.71 -13.22
C ALA A 18 -19.71 3.82 -13.60
N ALA A 19 -18.54 4.08 -13.02
CA ALA A 19 -17.37 3.23 -13.22
C ALA A 19 -17.54 1.84 -12.58
N ILE A 20 -18.13 1.78 -11.39
CA ILE A 20 -18.44 0.52 -10.69
C ILE A 20 -19.45 -0.30 -11.50
N GLU A 21 -20.59 0.31 -11.89
CA GLU A 21 -21.62 -0.34 -12.71
C GLU A 21 -21.05 -0.81 -14.07
N ALA A 22 -20.18 -0.02 -14.70
CA ALA A 22 -19.50 -0.41 -15.92
C ALA A 22 -18.54 -1.59 -15.72
N ALA A 23 -17.84 -1.66 -14.58
CA ALA A 23 -16.98 -2.78 -14.25
C ALA A 23 -17.79 -4.07 -14.03
N GLU A 24 -18.86 -4.00 -13.24
CA GLU A 24 -19.76 -5.13 -12.94
C GLU A 24 -20.44 -5.68 -14.20
N CYS A 25 -20.81 -4.80 -15.13
CA CYS A 25 -21.46 -5.18 -16.39
C CYS A 25 -20.47 -5.57 -17.51
N GLY A 26 -19.17 -5.62 -17.24
CA GLY A 26 -18.15 -5.94 -18.26
C GLY A 26 -17.97 -4.88 -19.35
N ASN A 27 -18.41 -3.65 -19.09
CA ASN A 27 -18.40 -2.52 -20.03
C ASN A 27 -17.17 -1.61 -19.88
N LEU A 28 -16.21 -1.95 -19.02
CA LEU A 28 -14.91 -1.27 -18.93
C LEU A 28 -14.17 -1.37 -20.27
N SER A 29 -14.05 -0.23 -20.98
CA SER A 29 -13.17 -0.13 -22.15
C SER A 29 -11.72 0.02 -21.71
N ASN A 30 -10.84 -0.79 -22.30
CA ASN A 30 -9.39 -0.73 -22.13
C ASN A 30 -8.91 -0.91 -20.67
N ALA A 31 -8.68 -2.17 -20.27
CA ALA A 31 -8.20 -2.53 -18.94
C ALA A 31 -6.70 -2.28 -18.71
N GLU A 32 -5.94 -1.87 -19.73
CA GLU A 32 -4.48 -1.73 -19.63
C GLU A 32 -4.03 -0.81 -18.47
N PRO A 33 -4.60 0.40 -18.27
CA PRO A 33 -4.17 1.28 -17.19
C PRO A 33 -4.45 0.70 -15.80
N LEU A 34 -5.55 -0.03 -15.65
CA LEU A 34 -5.90 -0.73 -14.42
C LEU A 34 -4.87 -1.84 -14.13
N LEU A 35 -4.57 -2.69 -15.11
CA LEU A 35 -3.59 -3.78 -14.94
C LEU A 35 -2.19 -3.25 -14.62
N ARG A 36 -1.76 -2.18 -15.29
CA ARG A 36 -0.48 -1.51 -14.97
C ARG A 36 -0.45 -0.99 -13.55
N GLN A 37 -1.54 -0.39 -13.08
CA GLN A 37 -1.62 0.15 -11.73
C GLN A 37 -1.63 -0.95 -10.66
N LEU A 38 -2.39 -2.03 -10.88
CA LEU A 38 -2.40 -3.20 -10.01
C LEU A 38 -1.01 -3.84 -9.91
N HIS A 39 -0.30 -3.96 -11.04
CA HIS A 39 1.08 -4.45 -11.04
C HIS A 39 2.02 -3.55 -10.24
N LYS A 40 1.93 -2.22 -10.41
CA LYS A 40 2.71 -1.25 -9.63
C LYS A 40 2.43 -1.37 -8.13
N MET A 41 1.16 -1.47 -7.74
CA MET A 41 0.76 -1.66 -6.34
C MET A 41 1.29 -2.97 -5.75
N ALA A 42 1.26 -4.07 -6.52
CA ALA A 42 1.82 -5.34 -6.09
C ALA A 42 3.34 -5.24 -5.82
N LEU A 43 4.10 -4.58 -6.69
CA LEU A 43 5.54 -4.36 -6.48
C LEU A 43 5.82 -3.49 -5.25
N VAL A 44 5.11 -2.36 -5.13
CA VAL A 44 5.31 -1.42 -4.00
C VAL A 44 4.93 -2.08 -2.68
N SER A 45 3.78 -2.76 -2.61
CA SER A 45 3.34 -3.46 -1.39
C SER A 45 4.29 -4.59 -0.98
N SER A 46 4.85 -5.33 -1.94
CA SER A 46 5.89 -6.32 -1.65
C SER A 46 7.13 -5.66 -1.03
N GLY A 47 7.60 -4.55 -1.58
CA GLY A 47 8.74 -3.82 -1.03
C GLY A 47 8.48 -3.25 0.37
N VAL A 48 7.27 -2.73 0.62
CA VAL A 48 6.84 -2.30 1.96
C VAL A 48 6.82 -3.48 2.94
N GLY A 49 6.36 -4.65 2.49
CA GLY A 49 6.39 -5.89 3.28
C GLY A 49 7.79 -6.26 3.75
N GLU A 50 8.79 -6.19 2.86
CA GLU A 50 10.19 -6.43 3.22
C GLU A 50 10.71 -5.42 4.25
N LEU A 51 10.36 -4.14 4.12
CA LEU A 51 10.76 -3.12 5.10
C LEU A 51 10.16 -3.39 6.49
N LEU A 52 8.90 -3.82 6.55
CA LEU A 52 8.24 -4.21 7.80
C LEU A 52 8.89 -5.45 8.42
N ALA A 53 9.26 -6.45 7.60
CA ALA A 53 9.99 -7.63 8.06
C ALA A 53 11.36 -7.25 8.63
N MET A 54 12.11 -6.37 7.94
CA MET A 54 13.38 -5.83 8.45
C MET A 54 13.19 -5.11 9.79
N TYR A 55 12.12 -4.32 9.93
CA TYR A 55 11.83 -3.62 11.18
C TYR A 55 11.59 -4.58 12.35
N GLN A 56 10.76 -5.60 12.15
CA GLN A 56 10.49 -6.62 13.16
C GLN A 56 11.76 -7.40 13.52
N ALA A 57 12.54 -7.83 12.52
CA ALA A 57 13.79 -8.54 12.73
C ALA A 57 14.82 -7.68 13.48
N ASN A 58 14.88 -6.38 13.18
CA ASN A 58 15.78 -5.45 13.86
C ASN A 58 15.40 -5.23 15.32
N ALA A 59 14.11 -5.17 15.65
CA ALA A 59 13.63 -5.06 17.03
C ALA A 59 14.04 -6.29 17.85
N VAL A 60 13.81 -7.49 17.32
CA VAL A 60 14.26 -8.75 17.97
C VAL A 60 15.77 -8.77 18.15
N ARG A 61 16.52 -8.26 17.17
CA ARG A 61 17.99 -8.15 17.26
C ARG A 61 18.44 -7.12 18.30
N GLU A 62 17.72 -6.02 18.47
CA GLU A 62 18.03 -5.01 19.49
C GLU A 62 17.93 -5.60 20.89
N ASP A 63 16.88 -6.39 21.16
CA ASP A 63 16.71 -7.09 22.43
C ASP A 63 17.83 -8.11 22.67
N ALA A 64 18.07 -9.00 21.70
CA ALA A 64 19.11 -10.03 21.80
C ALA A 64 20.52 -9.45 21.93
N TYR A 65 20.81 -8.34 21.23
CA TYR A 65 22.10 -7.67 21.33
C TYR A 65 22.29 -6.99 22.69
N GLY A 66 21.21 -6.53 23.34
CA GLY A 66 21.25 -5.97 24.69
C GLY A 66 21.56 -6.99 25.78
N GLU A 67 21.17 -8.25 25.59
CA GLU A 67 21.36 -9.35 26.54
C GLU A 67 22.65 -10.16 26.34
N ARG A 68 23.43 -9.86 25.29
CA ARG A 68 24.61 -10.66 24.93
C ARG A 68 25.76 -10.52 25.93
N ASP A 69 26.57 -11.56 26.02
CA ASP A 69 27.80 -11.55 26.79
C ASP A 69 28.86 -10.62 26.17
N SER A 70 29.70 -10.04 27.03
CA SER A 70 30.83 -9.23 26.58
C SER A 70 31.81 -10.09 25.79
N GLY A 71 31.97 -9.79 24.49
CA GLY A 71 32.84 -10.54 23.58
C GLY A 71 32.09 -11.46 22.60
N ASP A 72 30.77 -11.54 22.69
CA ASP A 72 29.96 -12.22 21.67
C ASP A 72 30.13 -11.51 20.29
N PRO A 73 30.50 -12.25 19.22
CA PRO A 73 30.69 -11.70 17.88
C PRO A 73 29.39 -11.29 17.17
N MET A 74 28.24 -11.32 17.85
CA MET A 74 26.96 -10.88 17.31
C MET A 74 27.01 -9.47 16.72
N GLU A 75 26.50 -9.33 15.49
CA GLU A 75 26.40 -8.03 14.82
C GLU A 75 25.38 -7.10 15.52
N PRO A 76 25.67 -5.79 15.61
CA PRO A 76 24.73 -4.84 16.17
C PRO A 76 23.46 -4.70 15.33
N PRO A 77 22.32 -4.33 15.95
CA PRO A 77 21.13 -3.96 15.20
C PRO A 77 21.42 -2.73 14.30
N VAL A 78 20.65 -2.63 13.23
CA VAL A 78 20.55 -1.42 12.43
C VAL A 78 20.13 -0.26 13.34
N SER A 79 20.76 0.90 13.15
CA SER A 79 20.50 2.07 13.98
C SER A 79 19.02 2.49 13.90
N ARG A 80 18.47 2.97 15.03
CA ARG A 80 17.10 3.49 15.09
C ARG A 80 16.84 4.58 14.06
N PHE A 81 17.83 5.43 13.79
CA PHE A 81 17.74 6.47 12.76
C PHE A 81 17.56 5.89 11.35
N THR A 82 18.36 4.88 10.99
CA THR A 82 18.25 4.20 9.69
C THR A 82 16.90 3.49 9.57
N MET A 83 16.45 2.80 10.62
CA MET A 83 15.13 2.14 10.60
C MET A 83 13.99 3.14 10.45
N LEU A 84 14.05 4.28 11.14
CA LEU A 84 13.06 5.36 10.99
C LEU A 84 13.04 5.90 9.56
N ALA A 85 14.20 6.11 8.94
CA ALA A 85 14.28 6.53 7.54
C ALA A 85 13.61 5.53 6.58
N LEU A 86 13.83 4.22 6.80
CA LEU A 86 13.17 3.16 6.03
C LEU A 86 11.65 3.15 6.23
N MET A 87 11.17 3.36 7.46
CA MET A 87 9.73 3.45 7.74
C MET A 87 9.09 4.67 7.08
N ASN A 88 9.78 5.81 7.02
CA ASN A 88 9.29 6.98 6.29
C ASN A 88 9.18 6.71 4.78
N VAL A 89 10.08 5.91 4.21
CA VAL A 89 9.98 5.46 2.81
C VAL A 89 8.74 4.58 2.62
N ALA A 90 8.48 3.65 3.54
CA ALA A 90 7.28 2.82 3.51
C ALA A 90 5.98 3.64 3.61
N GLU A 91 5.94 4.63 4.51
CA GLU A 91 4.80 5.56 4.64
C GLU A 91 4.57 6.35 3.34
N TYR A 92 5.63 6.93 2.79
CA TYR A 92 5.56 7.63 1.51
C TYR A 92 5.05 6.73 0.38
N ALA A 93 5.53 5.49 0.31
CA ALA A 93 5.10 4.51 -0.67
C ALA A 93 3.60 4.20 -0.56
N CYS A 94 3.09 4.00 0.66
CA CYS A 94 1.66 3.81 0.91
C CYS A 94 0.82 5.01 0.45
N ARG A 95 1.25 6.24 0.78
CA ARG A 95 0.57 7.47 0.35
C ARG A 95 0.59 7.63 -1.17
N SER A 96 1.71 7.29 -1.80
CA SER A 96 1.85 7.31 -3.26
C SER A 96 0.88 6.33 -3.92
N MET A 97 0.73 5.11 -3.37
CA MET A 97 -0.26 4.14 -3.87
C MET A 97 -1.69 4.69 -3.79
N THR A 98 -2.08 5.32 -2.68
CA THR A 98 -3.42 5.94 -2.56
C THR A 98 -3.62 7.03 -3.61
N SER A 99 -2.64 7.91 -3.81
CA SER A 99 -2.67 8.95 -4.84
C SER A 99 -2.80 8.38 -6.25
N ASP A 100 -2.16 7.24 -6.50
CA ASP A 100 -2.29 6.55 -7.79
C ASP A 100 -3.70 5.95 -7.98
N VAL A 101 -4.31 5.36 -6.94
CA VAL A 101 -5.71 4.87 -7.00
C VAL A 101 -6.63 6.02 -7.41
N GLU A 102 -6.52 7.17 -6.74
CA GLU A 102 -7.35 8.34 -7.04
C GLU A 102 -7.16 8.84 -8.48
N SER A 103 -5.92 8.79 -8.97
CA SER A 103 -5.59 9.18 -10.35
C SER A 103 -6.18 8.20 -11.36
N LEU A 104 -6.11 6.90 -11.09
CA LEU A 104 -6.73 5.87 -11.89
C LEU A 104 -8.26 6.02 -11.89
N ALA A 105 -8.87 6.25 -10.75
CA ALA A 105 -10.31 6.43 -10.65
C ALA A 105 -10.80 7.61 -11.50
N LYS A 106 -10.11 8.76 -11.41
CA LYS A 106 -10.36 9.92 -12.27
C LYS A 106 -10.18 9.60 -13.76
N TRP A 107 -9.27 8.71 -14.12
CA TRP A 107 -9.08 8.27 -15.50
C TRP A 107 -10.24 7.37 -15.95
N VAL A 108 -10.65 6.40 -15.13
CA VAL A 108 -11.76 5.49 -15.43
C VAL A 108 -13.06 6.27 -15.62
N ASP A 109 -13.33 7.26 -14.78
CA ASP A 109 -14.52 8.12 -14.90
C ASP A 109 -14.56 8.90 -16.23
N ARG A 110 -13.40 9.28 -16.77
CA ARG A 110 -13.30 10.07 -18.01
C ARG A 110 -13.24 9.22 -19.28
N HIS A 111 -12.67 8.03 -19.20
CA HIS A 111 -12.25 7.25 -20.38
C HIS A 111 -12.58 5.76 -20.32
N GLY A 112 -12.89 5.23 -19.13
CA GLY A 112 -13.06 3.80 -18.89
C GLY A 112 -14.47 3.28 -19.16
N VAL A 113 -15.49 4.15 -19.21
CA VAL A 113 -16.88 3.74 -19.43
C VAL A 113 -17.24 3.86 -20.90
N LYS A 114 -17.59 2.75 -21.56
CA LYS A 114 -18.24 2.81 -22.88
C LYS A 114 -19.63 3.39 -22.74
N VAL A 115 -19.88 4.54 -23.36
CA VAL A 115 -21.25 5.05 -23.52
C VAL A 115 -21.99 4.10 -24.48
N GLN A 116 -22.93 3.31 -23.96
CA GLN A 116 -23.88 2.61 -24.82
C GLN A 116 -24.72 3.67 -25.54
N LYS A 117 -24.55 3.76 -26.87
CA LYS A 117 -25.46 4.49 -27.76
C LYS A 117 -26.63 3.60 -28.12
#